data_AF-A0A0D2IGN2-F1
#
_entry.id   AF-A0A0D2IGN2-F1
#
_cell.length_a   1.000
_cell.length_b   1.000
_cell.length_c   1.000
_cell.angle_alpha   90.00
_cell.angle_beta   90.00
_cell.angle_gamma   90.00
#
_symmetry.space_group_name_H-M   'P 1'
#
loop_
_entity.id
_entity.type
_entity.pdbx_description
1 polymer ?
#
loop_
_entity_poly.entity_id
_entity_poly.type
_entity_poly.pdbx_seq_one_letter_code
_entity_poly.pdbx_strand_id
1 'polypeptide(L)'
;MKKTTRPIFPVPASPLTTSRLLLRPIKQSDLADFHVLRTRIEVMKWTSTGTIDADPEATQVWMHRFLPPNDATTFNFAVEELSAPGKAIGVVGCHISEPPECGYMLREEMWGKGYATEALQRWLQAWWELPRKEVVLKDDSSSDKVDSDIEVPEVLKADIDAQNVASARILTKCGFRQVSEELIEENGSSTKLVVFELDRPR
;
A
#
# COMPACT_ATOMS: atom_id res chain seq x y z
N MET A 1 -6.41 7.27 27.22
CA MET A 1 -5.97 7.65 25.85
C MET A 1 -6.34 6.51 24.89
N LYS A 2 -6.49 6.75 23.57
CA LYS A 2 -6.77 5.65 22.63
C LYS A 2 -5.49 4.86 22.36
N LYS A 3 -5.52 3.55 22.57
CA LYS A 3 -4.37 2.64 22.37
C LYS A 3 -4.68 1.63 21.28
N THR A 4 -3.68 1.24 20.50
CA THR A 4 -3.80 0.21 19.46
C THR A 4 -2.43 -0.43 19.22
N THR A 5 -2.33 -1.39 18.30
CA THR A 5 -1.07 -1.98 17.89
C THR A 5 -0.65 -1.55 16.49
N ARG A 6 0.66 -1.54 16.24
CA ARG A 6 1.27 -1.33 14.91
C ARG A 6 2.34 -2.38 14.64
N PRO A 7 2.50 -2.82 13.39
CA PRO A 7 3.60 -3.71 13.05
C PRO A 7 4.95 -3.03 13.21
N ILE A 8 5.96 -3.82 13.53
CA ILE A 8 7.37 -3.46 13.49
C ILE A 8 7.93 -4.03 12.19
N PHE A 9 8.43 -3.16 11.32
CA PHE A 9 8.95 -3.59 10.02
C PHE A 9 10.38 -4.16 10.15
N PRO A 10 10.65 -5.32 9.53
CA PRO A 10 12.00 -5.85 9.42
C PRO A 10 12.82 -5.04 8.42
N VAL A 11 14.12 -4.89 8.69
CA VAL A 11 15.04 -4.16 7.81
C VAL A 11 16.30 -5.01 7.57
N PRO A 12 16.52 -5.53 6.34
CA PRO A 12 15.57 -5.54 5.23
C PRO A 12 14.45 -6.57 5.45
N ALA A 13 13.33 -6.39 4.75
CA ALA A 13 12.27 -7.40 4.74
C ALA A 13 12.71 -8.67 3.99
N SER A 14 12.23 -9.83 4.45
CA SER A 14 12.47 -11.10 3.76
C SER A 14 11.55 -11.25 2.55
N PRO A 15 12.02 -11.77 1.40
CA PRO A 15 11.17 -12.02 0.25
C PRO A 15 10.04 -13.01 0.54
N LEU A 16 8.90 -12.84 -0.14
CA LEU A 16 7.72 -13.67 -0.04
C LEU A 16 7.44 -14.29 -1.41
N THR A 17 7.05 -15.56 -1.45
CA THR A 17 6.71 -16.26 -2.69
C THR A 17 5.27 -16.71 -2.69
N THR A 18 4.71 -16.80 -3.89
CA THR A 18 3.40 -17.41 -4.17
C THR A 18 3.56 -18.50 -5.23
N SER A 19 2.44 -18.99 -5.77
CA SER A 19 2.46 -19.94 -6.89
C SER A 19 3.09 -19.36 -8.17
N ARG A 20 2.96 -18.05 -8.39
CA ARG A 20 3.37 -17.38 -9.65
C ARG A 20 4.29 -16.19 -9.44
N LEU A 21 4.37 -15.64 -8.23
CA LEU A 21 5.00 -14.35 -7.97
C LEU A 21 6.10 -14.45 -6.90
N LEU A 22 7.11 -13.59 -7.06
CA LEU A 22 8.05 -13.22 -6.02
C LEU A 22 7.76 -11.79 -5.60
N LEU A 23 7.57 -11.57 -4.29
CA LEU A 23 7.51 -10.26 -3.67
C LEU A 23 8.83 -10.06 -2.94
N ARG A 24 9.67 -9.10 -3.36
CA ARG A 24 10.98 -8.86 -2.76
C ARG A 24 11.20 -7.39 -2.42
N PRO A 25 12.09 -7.04 -1.49
CA PRO A 25 12.47 -5.66 -1.26
C PRO A 25 12.83 -4.95 -2.57
N ILE A 26 12.43 -3.68 -2.67
CA ILE A 26 12.77 -2.81 -3.78
C ILE A 26 14.29 -2.55 -3.75
N LYS A 27 14.93 -2.60 -4.92
CA LYS A 27 16.37 -2.33 -5.07
C LYS A 27 16.60 -1.27 -6.12
N GLN A 28 17.76 -0.60 -6.05
CA GLN A 28 18.12 0.49 -6.97
C GLN A 28 18.07 0.09 -8.45
N SER A 29 18.35 -1.18 -8.78
CA SER A 29 18.28 -1.67 -10.17
C SER A 29 16.86 -1.74 -10.73
N ASP A 30 15.82 -1.61 -9.89
CA ASP A 30 14.41 -1.65 -10.31
C ASP A 30 13.96 -0.32 -10.94
N LEU A 31 14.80 0.74 -10.90
CA LEU A 31 14.47 2.07 -11.42
C LEU A 31 13.92 2.02 -12.84
N ALA A 32 14.60 1.30 -13.74
CA ALA A 32 14.18 1.20 -15.13
C ALA A 32 12.80 0.54 -15.27
N ASP A 33 12.54 -0.50 -14.47
CA ASP A 33 11.25 -1.18 -14.49
C ASP A 33 10.13 -0.29 -13.93
N PHE A 34 10.37 0.36 -12.80
CA PHE A 34 9.41 1.28 -12.20
C PHE A 34 9.17 2.52 -13.06
N HIS A 35 10.17 3.01 -13.79
CA HIS A 35 9.98 4.13 -14.69
C HIS A 35 9.02 3.76 -15.84
N VAL A 36 9.14 2.55 -16.40
CA VAL A 36 8.16 2.08 -17.40
C VAL A 36 6.77 1.90 -16.79
N LEU A 37 6.65 1.50 -15.52
CA LEU A 37 5.35 1.42 -14.83
C LEU A 37 4.73 2.81 -14.63
N ARG A 38 5.54 3.77 -14.16
CA ARG A 38 5.11 5.11 -13.73
C ARG A 38 5.01 6.12 -14.87
N THR A 39 5.34 5.73 -16.09
CA THR A 39 5.09 6.50 -17.33
C THR A 39 3.76 6.13 -18.02
N ARG A 40 2.96 5.23 -17.42
CA ARG A 40 1.66 4.81 -17.94
C ARG A 40 0.54 5.56 -17.24
N ILE A 41 -0.24 6.35 -17.97
CA ILE A 41 -1.34 7.13 -17.39
C ILE A 41 -2.46 6.22 -16.89
N GLU A 42 -2.65 5.07 -17.52
CA GLU A 42 -3.60 4.03 -17.17
C GLU A 42 -3.36 3.52 -15.75
N VAL A 43 -2.09 3.45 -15.32
CA VAL A 43 -1.66 3.11 -13.96
C VAL A 43 -1.70 4.34 -13.06
N MET A 44 -1.03 5.42 -13.47
CA MET A 44 -0.73 6.57 -12.60
C MET A 44 -1.94 7.42 -12.24
N LYS A 45 -2.99 7.44 -13.08
CA LYS A 45 -4.23 8.19 -12.80
C LYS A 45 -4.94 7.74 -11.53
N TRP A 46 -4.65 6.53 -11.03
CA TRP A 46 -5.23 6.00 -9.79
C TRP A 46 -4.38 6.28 -8.54
N THR A 47 -3.23 6.93 -8.70
CA THR A 47 -2.33 7.27 -7.60
C THR A 47 -2.62 8.68 -7.10
N SER A 48 -2.17 9.02 -5.89
CA SER A 48 -2.26 10.40 -5.39
C SER A 48 -1.51 11.42 -6.25
N THR A 49 -0.50 10.99 -7.03
CA THR A 49 0.18 11.86 -7.99
C THR A 49 -0.70 12.18 -9.21
N GLY A 50 -1.58 11.25 -9.61
CA GLY A 50 -2.52 11.39 -10.74
C GLY A 50 -1.91 11.57 -12.13
N THR A 51 -0.59 11.80 -12.22
CA THR A 51 0.15 12.13 -13.44
C THR A 51 1.34 11.19 -13.60
N ILE A 52 1.84 11.08 -14.84
CA ILE A 52 3.00 10.26 -15.16
C ILE A 52 4.29 10.90 -14.69
N ASP A 53 5.30 10.09 -14.37
CA ASP A 53 6.65 10.58 -14.14
C ASP A 53 7.24 11.09 -15.46
N ALA A 54 7.77 12.31 -15.46
CA ALA A 54 8.32 12.94 -16.67
C ALA A 54 9.64 12.32 -17.14
N ASP A 55 10.44 11.81 -16.20
CA ASP A 55 11.77 11.25 -16.43
C ASP A 55 12.13 10.22 -15.33
N PRO A 56 13.25 9.48 -15.48
CA PRO A 56 13.71 8.55 -14.46
C PRO A 56 14.02 9.19 -13.10
N GLU A 57 14.33 10.49 -13.04
CA GLU A 57 14.63 11.18 -11.78
C GLU A 57 13.36 11.33 -10.93
N ALA A 58 12.22 11.66 -11.55
CA ALA A 58 10.92 11.66 -10.87
C ALA A 58 10.57 10.28 -10.28
N THR A 59 10.85 9.20 -11.03
CA THR A 59 10.71 7.82 -10.54
C THR A 59 11.68 7.51 -9.39
N GLN A 60 12.92 8.00 -9.48
CA GLN A 60 13.94 7.83 -8.45
C GLN A 60 13.52 8.49 -7.13
N VAL A 61 12.93 9.69 -7.18
CA VAL A 61 12.40 10.41 -6.00
C VAL A 61 11.30 9.58 -5.33
N TRP A 62 10.37 9.01 -6.10
CA TRP A 62 9.36 8.10 -5.56
C TRP A 62 10.00 6.85 -4.94
N MET A 63 10.95 6.23 -5.65
CA MET A 63 11.59 4.98 -5.23
C MET A 63 12.44 5.15 -3.97
N HIS A 64 13.01 6.34 -3.73
CA HIS A 64 13.79 6.67 -2.53
C HIS A 64 13.05 6.39 -1.23
N ARG A 65 11.71 6.45 -1.21
CA ARG A 65 10.88 6.12 -0.04
C ARG A 65 10.98 4.64 0.38
N PHE A 66 11.37 3.77 -0.54
CA PHE A 66 11.36 2.31 -0.36
C PHE A 66 12.74 1.68 -0.44
N LEU A 67 13.79 2.50 -0.54
CA LEU A 67 15.18 2.07 -0.52
C LEU A 67 15.80 2.34 0.87
N PRO A 68 16.84 1.60 1.27
CA PRO A 68 17.56 1.89 2.50
C PRO A 68 18.07 3.34 2.56
N PRO A 69 17.97 4.01 3.71
CA PRO A 69 17.41 3.54 4.99
C PRO A 69 15.89 3.78 5.16
N ASN A 70 15.22 4.36 4.16
CA ASN A 70 13.82 4.78 4.26
C ASN A 70 12.84 3.59 4.25
N ASP A 71 13.27 2.45 3.72
CA ASP A 71 12.57 1.17 3.77
C ASP A 71 12.22 0.73 5.20
N ALA A 72 12.92 1.23 6.22
CA ALA A 72 12.58 1.04 7.64
C ALA A 72 11.19 1.59 8.05
N THR A 73 10.61 2.47 7.25
CA THR A 73 9.30 3.10 7.51
C THR A 73 8.18 2.56 6.62
N THR A 74 8.49 1.56 5.77
CA THR A 74 7.53 0.98 4.84
C THR A 74 7.61 -0.55 4.87
N PHE A 75 6.60 -1.20 4.30
CA PHE A 75 6.65 -2.65 4.07
C PHE A 75 6.24 -2.92 2.62
N ASN A 76 6.98 -2.34 1.68
CA ASN A 76 6.74 -2.43 0.23
C ASN A 76 7.67 -3.43 -0.46
N PHE A 77 7.13 -4.10 -1.47
CA PHE A 77 7.81 -5.11 -2.24
C PHE A 77 7.63 -4.86 -3.73
N ALA A 78 8.72 -4.99 -4.49
CA ALA A 78 8.63 -5.20 -5.93
C ALA A 78 7.99 -6.56 -6.20
N VAL A 79 7.11 -6.62 -7.20
CA VAL A 79 6.45 -7.85 -7.67
C VAL A 79 7.16 -8.33 -8.92
N GLU A 80 7.56 -9.60 -8.97
CA GLU A 80 8.11 -10.27 -10.15
C GLU A 80 7.28 -11.52 -10.49
N GLU A 81 7.23 -11.88 -11.78
CA GLU A 81 6.78 -13.21 -12.18
C GLU A 81 7.91 -14.22 -11.94
N LEU A 82 7.61 -15.36 -11.32
CA LEU A 82 8.58 -16.43 -11.12
C LEU A 82 9.11 -16.99 -12.46
N SER A 83 8.33 -16.89 -13.53
CA SER A 83 8.73 -17.29 -14.88
C SER A 83 9.71 -16.31 -15.56
N ALA A 84 9.88 -15.10 -15.01
CA ALA A 84 10.75 -14.06 -15.57
C ALA A 84 11.44 -13.28 -14.43
N PRO A 85 12.34 -13.94 -13.68
CA PRO A 85 12.96 -13.35 -12.48
C PRO A 85 13.83 -12.14 -12.81
N GLY A 86 13.94 -11.23 -11.84
CA GLY A 86 14.76 -10.02 -11.95
C GLY A 86 14.09 -8.84 -12.62
N LYS A 87 12.84 -9.00 -13.11
CA LYS A 87 12.05 -7.93 -13.73
C LYS A 87 10.88 -7.54 -12.82
N ALA A 88 10.86 -6.30 -12.36
CA ALA A 88 9.74 -5.77 -11.60
C ALA A 88 8.54 -5.48 -12.53
N ILE A 89 7.43 -6.15 -12.24
CA ILE A 89 6.15 -5.96 -12.94
C ILE A 89 5.17 -5.08 -12.16
N GLY A 90 5.54 -4.66 -10.95
CA GLY A 90 4.72 -3.83 -10.09
C GLY A 90 5.26 -3.73 -8.67
N VAL A 91 4.42 -3.20 -7.78
CA VAL A 91 4.69 -3.01 -6.35
C VAL A 91 3.44 -3.34 -5.53
N VAL A 92 3.64 -3.87 -4.32
CA VAL A 92 2.59 -4.06 -3.31
C VAL A 92 3.16 -3.75 -1.92
N GLY A 93 2.38 -3.07 -1.08
CA GLY A 93 2.65 -3.02 0.34
C GLY A 93 2.21 -1.75 1.06
N CYS A 94 2.73 -1.56 2.27
CA CYS A 94 2.37 -0.47 3.18
C CYS A 94 3.27 0.74 2.96
N HIS A 95 2.74 1.81 2.35
CA HIS A 95 3.51 2.98 1.91
C HIS A 95 3.32 4.23 2.80
N ILE A 96 2.35 4.18 3.72
CA ILE A 96 2.16 5.10 4.84
C ILE A 96 2.08 4.23 6.10
N SER A 97 2.82 4.58 7.15
CA SER A 97 2.90 3.78 8.38
C SER A 97 2.00 4.26 9.53
N GLU A 98 1.49 5.49 9.46
CA GLU A 98 0.57 6.03 10.46
C GLU A 98 -0.46 7.03 9.86
N PRO A 99 -1.76 6.68 9.85
CA PRO A 99 -2.26 5.31 10.02
C PRO A 99 -1.73 4.39 8.91
N PRO A 100 -1.53 3.09 9.16
CA PRO A 100 -1.08 2.16 8.13
C PRO A 100 -1.98 2.14 6.90
N GLU A 101 -1.40 2.36 5.72
CA GLU A 101 -2.09 2.31 4.44
C GLU A 101 -1.32 1.45 3.43
N CYS A 102 -2.02 0.49 2.85
CA CYS A 102 -1.49 -0.36 1.79
C CYS A 102 -1.98 0.04 0.40
N GLY A 103 -1.18 -0.27 -0.61
CA GLY A 103 -1.50 -0.06 -2.00
C GLY A 103 -0.75 -1.02 -2.91
N TYR A 104 -1.10 -1.01 -4.18
CA TYR A 104 -0.45 -1.82 -5.20
C TYR A 104 -0.58 -1.18 -6.57
N MET A 105 0.43 -1.39 -7.41
CA MET A 105 0.42 -1.04 -8.82
C MET A 105 1.01 -2.19 -9.61
N LEU A 106 0.38 -2.55 -10.72
CA LEU A 106 0.94 -3.49 -11.69
C LEU A 106 0.95 -2.84 -13.06
N ARG A 107 1.91 -3.25 -13.89
CA ARG A 107 1.91 -2.90 -15.32
C ARG A 107 0.58 -3.34 -15.96
N GLU A 108 0.07 -2.54 -16.89
CA GLU A 108 -1.23 -2.78 -17.52
C GLU A 108 -1.32 -4.17 -18.18
N GLU A 109 -0.25 -4.61 -18.84
CA GLU A 109 -0.16 -5.94 -19.47
C GLU A 109 -0.23 -7.12 -18.48
N MET A 110 -0.19 -6.84 -17.19
CA MET A 110 -0.31 -7.84 -16.11
C MET A 110 -1.71 -7.86 -15.47
N TRP A 111 -2.59 -6.96 -15.87
CA TRP A 111 -3.96 -6.90 -15.37
C TRP A 111 -4.80 -8.07 -15.89
N GLY A 112 -5.91 -8.38 -15.22
CA GLY A 112 -6.79 -9.50 -15.58
C GLY A 112 -6.24 -10.90 -15.26
N LYS A 113 -4.96 -11.04 -14.89
CA LYS A 113 -4.31 -12.34 -14.55
C LYS A 113 -4.48 -12.78 -13.10
N GLY A 114 -5.11 -11.93 -12.26
CA GLY A 114 -5.29 -12.16 -10.83
C GLY A 114 -4.05 -11.86 -9.96
N TYR A 115 -2.97 -11.32 -10.54
CA TYR A 115 -1.71 -11.07 -9.83
C TYR A 115 -1.83 -10.08 -8.67
N ALA A 116 -2.63 -9.01 -8.81
CA ALA A 116 -2.79 -8.04 -7.72
C ALA A 116 -3.46 -8.69 -6.49
N THR A 117 -4.48 -9.52 -6.70
CA THR A 117 -5.13 -10.28 -5.61
C THR A 117 -4.15 -11.28 -4.99
N GLU A 118 -3.43 -12.05 -5.80
CA GLU A 118 -2.44 -13.03 -5.30
C GLU A 118 -1.32 -12.35 -4.48
N ALA A 119 -0.77 -11.26 -5.00
CA ALA A 119 0.28 -10.49 -4.32
C ALA A 119 -0.23 -9.90 -3.01
N LEU A 120 -1.40 -9.26 -3.02
CA LEU A 120 -1.99 -8.65 -1.83
C LEU A 120 -2.32 -9.70 -0.76
N GLN A 121 -2.90 -10.85 -1.13
CA GLN A 121 -3.20 -11.92 -0.18
C GLN A 121 -1.94 -12.47 0.49
N ARG A 122 -0.88 -12.73 -0.27
CA ARG A 122 0.40 -13.20 0.30
C ARG A 122 1.05 -12.14 1.19
N TRP A 123 0.98 -10.88 0.76
CA TRP A 123 1.51 -9.76 1.53
C TRP A 123 0.74 -9.56 2.85
N LEU A 124 -0.59 -9.67 2.83
CA LEU A 124 -1.45 -9.57 4.03
C LEU A 124 -1.14 -10.66 5.05
N GLN A 125 -0.87 -11.90 4.60
CA GLN A 125 -0.43 -12.97 5.49
C GLN A 125 0.85 -12.55 6.24
N ALA A 126 1.87 -12.08 5.50
CA ALA A 126 3.12 -11.62 6.11
C ALA A 126 2.91 -10.40 7.03
N TRP A 127 2.12 -9.42 6.59
CA TRP A 127 1.76 -8.23 7.39
C TRP A 127 1.19 -8.64 8.74
N TRP A 128 0.25 -9.59 8.74
CA TRP A 128 -0.36 -10.07 9.97
C TRP A 128 0.49 -11.04 10.79
N GLU A 129 1.67 -11.44 10.31
CA GLU A 129 2.68 -12.21 11.06
C GLU A 129 3.76 -11.33 11.73
N LEU A 130 3.87 -10.06 11.37
CA LEU A 130 4.91 -9.15 11.89
C LEU A 130 4.85 -8.98 13.41
N PRO A 131 5.96 -8.77 14.13
CA PRO A 131 5.87 -8.37 15.53
C PRO A 131 5.10 -7.03 15.67
N ARG A 132 4.31 -6.87 16.74
CA ARG A 132 3.52 -5.64 17.00
C ARG A 132 4.06 -4.91 18.22
N LYS A 133 3.96 -3.57 18.19
CA LYS A 133 4.14 -2.69 19.34
C LYS A 133 2.83 -1.97 19.66
N GLU A 134 2.60 -1.69 20.93
CA GLU A 134 1.53 -0.78 21.35
C GLU A 134 1.89 0.66 20.93
N VAL A 135 0.89 1.40 20.47
CA VAL A 135 0.99 2.84 20.20
C VAL A 135 -0.19 3.57 20.80
N VAL A 136 0.04 4.81 21.22
CA VAL A 136 -1.00 5.71 21.71
C VAL A 136 -1.39 6.66 20.58
N LEU A 137 -2.67 6.65 20.22
CA LEU A 137 -3.22 7.56 19.22
C LEU A 137 -3.50 8.91 19.88
N LYS A 138 -3.07 10.00 19.22
CA LYS A 138 -3.41 11.36 19.64
C LYS A 138 -4.83 11.66 19.17
N ASP A 139 -5.70 12.13 20.07
CA ASP A 139 -7.02 12.65 19.68
C ASP A 139 -6.83 14.09 19.16
N ASP A 140 -7.29 14.37 17.94
CA ASP A 140 -7.35 15.74 17.39
C ASP A 140 -8.53 16.54 17.95
N SER A 141 -9.43 15.90 18.72
CA SER A 141 -10.55 16.57 19.38
C SER A 141 -10.15 17.06 20.77
N SER A 142 -9.95 18.37 20.87
CA SER A 142 -9.92 19.13 22.12
C SER A 142 -11.28 19.05 22.84
N SER A 143 -11.52 17.97 23.57
CA SER A 143 -12.61 17.93 24.56
C SER A 143 -12.16 17.22 25.82
N ASP A 144 -12.42 17.88 26.94
CA ASP A 144 -12.01 17.51 28.29
C ASP A 144 -12.41 16.09 28.70
N LYS A 145 -11.45 15.39 29.30
CA LYS A 145 -11.60 14.39 30.38
C LYS A 145 -12.53 13.19 30.13
N VAL A 146 -11.92 12.07 29.73
CA VAL A 146 -12.02 10.81 30.47
C VAL A 146 -10.64 10.13 30.48
N ASP A 147 -10.11 9.87 31.66
CA ASP A 147 -8.81 9.20 31.90
C ASP A 147 -8.92 7.67 31.71
N SER A 148 -9.68 7.25 30.70
CA SER A 148 -9.84 5.84 30.35
C SER A 148 -8.91 5.49 29.19
N ASP A 149 -8.09 4.47 29.38
CA ASP A 149 -7.40 3.81 28.28
C ASP A 149 -8.42 3.00 27.48
N ILE A 150 -8.71 3.49 26.26
CA ILE A 150 -9.63 2.83 25.34
C ILE A 150 -8.77 2.10 24.32
N GLU A 151 -8.80 0.78 24.34
CA GLU A 151 -8.23 -0.02 23.26
C GLU A 151 -9.13 0.11 22.02
N VAL A 152 -8.52 0.52 20.91
CA VAL A 152 -9.17 0.57 19.60
C VAL A 152 -8.55 -0.47 18.67
N PRO A 153 -9.35 -1.16 17.83
CA PRO A 153 -8.83 -2.17 16.91
C PRO A 153 -7.68 -1.66 16.04
N GLU A 154 -6.70 -2.53 15.77
CA GLU A 154 -5.70 -2.29 14.73
C GLU A 154 -6.36 -2.48 13.37
N VAL A 155 -6.23 -1.47 12.51
CA VAL A 155 -6.83 -1.43 11.17
C VAL A 155 -5.75 -1.10 10.15
N LEU A 156 -5.79 -1.81 9.02
CA LEU A 156 -5.03 -1.46 7.81
C LEU A 156 -5.97 -0.78 6.82
N LYS A 157 -5.57 0.40 6.32
CA LYS A 157 -6.33 1.16 5.33
C LYS A 157 -5.91 0.86 3.89
N ALA A 158 -6.82 1.13 2.96
CA ALA A 158 -6.54 1.30 1.55
C ALA A 158 -7.55 2.30 0.97
N ASP A 159 -7.05 3.35 0.33
CA ASP A 159 -7.90 4.39 -0.24
C ASP A 159 -7.89 4.27 -1.78
N ILE A 160 -9.05 4.47 -2.43
CA ILE A 160 -9.19 4.37 -3.88
C ILE A 160 -10.07 5.47 -4.43
N ASP A 161 -9.86 5.86 -5.69
CA ASP A 161 -10.89 6.56 -6.47
C ASP A 161 -12.11 5.63 -6.68
N ALA A 162 -13.33 6.12 -6.47
CA ALA A 162 -14.58 5.38 -6.65
C ALA A 162 -14.75 4.78 -8.05
N GLN A 163 -14.12 5.37 -9.07
CA GLN A 163 -14.11 4.85 -10.44
C GLN A 163 -13.17 3.65 -10.62
N ASN A 164 -12.27 3.39 -9.66
CA ASN A 164 -11.37 2.24 -9.68
C ASN A 164 -12.07 0.94 -9.20
N VAL A 165 -13.07 0.52 -9.97
CA VAL A 165 -13.88 -0.68 -9.70
C VAL A 165 -13.01 -1.94 -9.60
N ALA A 166 -11.90 -1.99 -10.33
CA ALA A 166 -10.97 -3.11 -10.26
C ALA A 166 -10.32 -3.23 -8.87
N SER A 167 -9.82 -2.11 -8.31
CA SER A 167 -9.24 -2.07 -6.97
C SER A 167 -10.29 -2.39 -5.90
N ALA A 168 -11.49 -1.83 -6.00
CA ALA A 168 -12.60 -2.14 -5.09
C ALA A 168 -12.89 -3.65 -5.00
N ARG A 169 -12.91 -4.34 -6.14
CA ARG A 169 -13.10 -5.80 -6.22
C ARG A 169 -11.94 -6.58 -5.59
N ILE A 170 -10.70 -6.13 -5.79
CA ILE A 170 -9.51 -6.78 -5.20
C ILE A 170 -9.54 -6.63 -3.68
N LEU A 171 -9.77 -5.42 -3.17
CA LEU A 171 -9.86 -5.12 -1.74
C LEU A 171 -10.96 -5.97 -1.08
N THR A 172 -12.15 -6.00 -1.67
CA THR A 172 -13.27 -6.84 -1.17
C THR A 172 -12.90 -8.32 -1.13
N LYS A 173 -12.25 -8.86 -2.18
CA LYS A 173 -11.75 -10.25 -2.19
C LYS A 173 -10.69 -10.54 -1.12
N CYS A 174 -9.99 -9.52 -0.65
CA CYS A 174 -8.98 -9.62 0.39
C CYS A 174 -9.54 -9.31 1.79
N GLY A 175 -10.86 -9.17 1.92
CA GLY A 175 -11.55 -9.01 3.21
C GLY A 175 -11.71 -7.56 3.68
N PHE A 176 -11.23 -6.57 2.90
CA PHE A 176 -11.45 -5.18 3.24
C PHE A 176 -12.93 -4.79 3.13
N ARG A 177 -13.37 -3.92 4.02
CA ARG A 177 -14.72 -3.36 4.05
C ARG A 177 -14.64 -1.88 3.71
N GLN A 178 -15.51 -1.41 2.82
CA GLN A 178 -15.70 0.02 2.62
C GLN A 178 -16.29 0.64 3.89
N VAL A 179 -15.70 1.72 4.38
CA VAL A 179 -16.12 2.39 5.63
C VAL A 179 -16.55 3.84 5.42
N SER A 180 -16.01 4.53 4.41
CA SER A 180 -16.44 5.87 4.04
C SER A 180 -16.29 6.12 2.54
N GLU A 181 -16.98 7.16 2.08
CA GLU A 181 -16.89 7.73 0.74
C GLU A 181 -16.98 9.25 0.87
N GLU A 182 -15.98 9.96 0.35
CA GLU A 182 -15.85 11.41 0.50
C GLU A 182 -15.52 12.05 -0.84
N LEU A 183 -16.08 13.23 -1.10
CA LEU A 183 -15.72 14.03 -2.26
C LEU A 183 -14.54 14.93 -1.88
N ILE A 184 -13.41 14.75 -2.55
CA ILE A 184 -12.21 15.57 -2.39
C ILE A 184 -12.11 16.50 -3.59
N GLU A 185 -12.01 17.79 -3.32
CA GLU A 185 -11.76 18.81 -4.33
C GLU A 185 -10.31 19.30 -4.21
N GLU A 186 -9.48 19.00 -5.21
CA GLU A 186 -8.10 19.46 -5.28
C GLU A 186 -7.81 20.06 -6.65
N ASN A 187 -7.23 21.27 -6.66
CA ASN A 187 -6.80 21.97 -7.88
C ASN A 187 -7.90 22.08 -8.97
N GLY A 188 -9.17 22.17 -8.57
CA GLY A 188 -10.31 22.26 -9.48
C GLY A 188 -10.80 20.93 -10.05
N SER A 189 -10.24 19.81 -9.63
CA SER A 189 -10.72 18.46 -9.92
C SER A 189 -11.45 17.90 -8.70
N SER A 190 -12.59 17.25 -8.92
CA SER A 190 -13.33 16.54 -7.88
C SER A 190 -13.10 15.03 -8.01
N THR A 191 -12.48 14.42 -7.02
CA THR A 191 -12.27 12.97 -6.93
C THR A 191 -13.11 12.43 -5.80
N LYS A 192 -13.87 11.37 -6.06
CA LYS A 192 -14.62 10.66 -5.02
C LYS A 192 -13.71 9.58 -4.44
N LEU A 193 -13.20 9.80 -3.24
CA LEU A 193 -12.35 8.85 -2.52
C LEU A 193 -13.21 7.86 -1.74
N VAL A 194 -12.87 6.59 -1.82
CA VAL A 194 -13.49 5.51 -1.06
C VAL A 194 -12.44 4.90 -0.14
N VAL A 195 -12.74 4.88 1.15
CA VAL A 195 -11.84 4.33 2.18
C VAL A 195 -12.25 2.91 2.50
N PHE A 196 -11.28 2.00 2.42
CA PHE A 196 -11.41 0.61 2.83
C PHE A 196 -10.58 0.33 4.07
N GLU A 197 -11.11 -0.49 4.95
CA GLU A 197 -10.47 -0.94 6.18
C GLU A 197 -10.45 -2.46 6.28
N LEU A 198 -9.33 -2.99 6.76
CA LEU A 198 -9.19 -4.39 7.15
C LEU A 198 -8.79 -4.46 8.62
N ASP A 199 -9.71 -5.00 9.42
CA ASP A 199 -9.46 -5.28 10.83
C ASP A 199 -8.39 -6.36 10.98
N ARG A 200 -7.56 -6.24 12.01
CA ARG A 200 -6.65 -7.33 12.38
C ARG A 200 -7.44 -8.62 12.64
N PRO A 201 -7.03 -9.76 12.02
CA PRO A 201 -7.63 -11.06 12.31
C PRO A 201 -7.56 -11.38 13.81
N ARG A 202 -8.65 -11.95 14.34
CA ARG A 202 -8.72 -12.43 15.74
C ARG A 202 -7.89 -13.69 15.95
#